data_AF-A0A085L752-F1
#
_entry.id   AF-A0A085L752-F1
#
_cell.length_a   1.000
_cell.length_b   1.000
_cell.length_c   1.000
_cell.angle_alpha   90.00
_cell.angle_beta   90.00
_cell.angle_gamma   90.00
#
_symmetry.space_group_name_H-M   'P 1'
#
loop_
_entity.id
_entity.type
_entity.pdbx_description
1 polymer ?
#
loop_
_entity_poly.entity_id
_entity_poly.type
_entity_poly.pdbx_seq_one_letter_code
_entity_poly.pdbx_strand_id
1 'polypeptide(L)'
;FFYNKLYHRQPKISEKEKQSFTVELFDYFPEALKEIDTLYDTNSIEHVRSEIYFKWRFDRHPVFKYKYLLARQGEELKGYALISTNQSNNGLITGRIVDYLVKDNDLDCFRILMAQALEELEKSSCDIIFVWEMQNQKFHQEFLKRFGFKSSLDFPYRRFMEESYFVARKLNQNLTHKVDIYNPANWNLTMLYPDTT
;
A
#
# COMPACT_ATOMS: atom_id res chain seq x y z
N PHE A 1 -7.99 11.43 18.39
CA PHE A 1 -7.37 11.02 19.67
C PHE A 1 -5.90 10.76 19.42
N PHE A 2 -5.04 11.31 20.29
CA PHE A 2 -3.56 11.33 20.27
C PHE A 2 -2.90 10.14 19.59
N TYR A 3 -1.85 10.33 18.77
CA TYR A 3 -0.56 9.64 18.95
C TYR A 3 0.60 10.44 18.33
N ASN A 4 1.63 10.64 19.16
CA ASN A 4 2.88 11.34 18.88
C ASN A 4 3.77 10.52 17.93
N LYS A 5 4.65 11.21 17.20
CA LYS A 5 5.84 10.69 16.50
C LYS A 5 6.42 9.47 17.22
N LEU A 6 6.18 8.28 16.69
CA LEU A 6 6.86 7.06 17.10
C LEU A 6 8.03 6.89 16.14
N TYR A 7 9.21 7.29 16.65
CA TYR A 7 10.53 7.13 16.06
C TYR A 7 10.61 6.17 14.87
N HIS A 8 10.72 6.76 13.68
CA HIS A 8 11.03 6.04 12.46
C HIS A 8 12.54 5.78 12.44
N ARG A 9 12.93 4.51 12.50
CA ARG A 9 14.30 4.12 12.14
C ARG A 9 14.24 3.80 10.66
N GLN A 10 14.64 4.74 9.79
CA GLN A 10 14.88 4.46 8.37
C GLN A 10 15.88 3.29 8.32
N PRO A 11 15.47 2.09 7.92
CA PRO A 11 16.41 1.00 7.77
C PRO A 11 17.35 1.38 6.62
N LYS A 12 18.66 1.28 6.84
CA LYS A 12 19.62 1.45 5.75
C LYS A 12 19.30 0.39 4.69
N ILE A 13 18.81 0.82 3.53
CA ILE A 13 18.73 -0.04 2.34
C ILE A 13 20.17 -0.40 1.99
N SER A 14 20.45 -1.69 1.82
CA SER A 14 21.77 -2.15 1.40
C SER A 14 22.09 -1.63 0.00
N GLU A 15 23.36 -1.42 -0.30
CA GLU A 15 23.79 -1.00 -1.64
C GLU A 15 23.40 -2.03 -2.72
N LYS A 16 23.36 -3.32 -2.36
CA LYS A 16 22.87 -4.39 -3.25
C LYS A 16 21.38 -4.22 -3.60
N GLU A 17 20.55 -3.92 -2.60
CA GLU A 17 19.13 -3.64 -2.81
C GLU A 17 19.00 -2.41 -3.75
N LYS A 18 19.66 -1.28 -3.44
CA LYS A 18 19.60 -0.06 -4.27
C LYS A 18 20.04 -0.23 -5.73
N GLN A 19 20.98 -1.13 -6.00
CA GLN A 19 21.47 -1.36 -7.37
C GLN A 19 20.51 -2.21 -8.22
N SER A 20 19.55 -2.91 -7.59
CA SER A 20 18.72 -3.89 -8.29
C SER A 20 17.41 -3.31 -8.83
N PHE A 21 16.93 -2.21 -8.26
CA PHE A 21 15.66 -1.59 -8.64
C PHE A 21 15.76 -0.07 -8.71
N THR A 22 15.09 0.53 -9.67
CA THR A 22 14.85 1.98 -9.74
C THR A 22 13.42 2.27 -9.30
N VAL A 23 13.23 3.37 -8.56
CA VAL A 23 11.89 3.83 -8.16
C VAL A 23 11.64 5.21 -8.72
N GLU A 24 10.51 5.37 -9.41
CA GLU A 24 10.08 6.62 -10.03
C GLU A 24 8.79 7.11 -9.36
N LEU A 25 8.69 8.43 -9.19
CA LEU A 25 7.57 9.10 -8.53
C LEU A 25 6.73 9.87 -9.54
N PHE A 26 5.42 9.76 -9.45
CA PHE A 26 4.47 10.46 -10.32
C PHE A 26 3.32 11.07 -9.52
N ASP A 27 2.92 12.28 -9.89
CA ASP A 27 1.77 12.97 -9.27
C ASP A 27 0.42 12.52 -9.85
N TYR A 28 0.43 11.82 -10.99
CA TYR A 28 -0.75 11.33 -11.71
C TYR A 28 -0.49 9.92 -12.23
N PHE A 29 -1.56 9.21 -12.61
CA PHE A 29 -1.47 7.86 -13.14
C PHE A 29 -0.43 7.75 -14.28
N PRO A 30 0.68 7.02 -14.08
CA PRO A 30 1.72 6.93 -15.09
C PRO A 30 1.36 5.91 -16.17
N GLU A 31 1.74 6.19 -17.41
CA GLU A 31 1.49 5.30 -18.57
C GLU A 31 2.05 3.89 -18.31
N ALA A 32 3.22 3.81 -17.68
CA ALA A 32 3.88 2.58 -17.26
C ALA A 32 3.04 1.69 -16.34
N LEU A 33 2.07 2.25 -15.60
CA LEU A 33 1.20 1.48 -14.70
C LEU A 33 0.03 0.81 -15.44
N LYS A 34 -0.13 1.03 -16.75
CA LYS A 34 -1.06 0.23 -17.57
C LYS A 34 -0.72 -1.25 -17.58
N GLU A 35 0.53 -1.59 -17.25
CA GLU A 35 1.02 -2.96 -17.10
C GLU A 35 0.78 -3.54 -15.69
N ILE A 36 -0.04 -2.90 -14.85
CA ILE A 36 -0.31 -3.34 -13.47
C ILE A 36 -0.79 -4.81 -13.38
N ASP A 37 -1.46 -5.30 -14.41
CA ASP A 37 -1.92 -6.69 -14.47
C ASP A 37 -0.76 -7.70 -14.43
N THR A 38 0.46 -7.29 -14.81
CA THR A 38 1.67 -8.11 -14.72
C THR A 38 2.15 -8.34 -13.28
N LEU A 39 1.61 -7.58 -12.32
CA LEU A 39 1.92 -7.68 -10.90
C LEU A 39 0.93 -8.59 -10.14
N TYR A 40 -0.23 -8.90 -10.72
CA TYR A 40 -1.25 -9.71 -10.06
C TYR A 40 -0.79 -11.15 -9.89
N ASP A 41 -1.14 -11.73 -8.74
CA ASP A 41 -1.08 -13.17 -8.58
C ASP A 41 -2.33 -13.82 -9.18
N THR A 42 -2.15 -14.57 -10.26
CA THR A 42 -3.24 -15.28 -10.96
C THR A 42 -3.96 -16.33 -10.09
N ASN A 43 -3.42 -16.68 -8.92
CA ASN A 43 -4.03 -17.59 -7.96
C ASN A 43 -4.77 -16.86 -6.82
N SER A 44 -4.84 -15.53 -6.89
CA SER A 44 -5.45 -14.67 -5.88
C SER A 44 -6.65 -13.90 -6.43
N ILE A 45 -7.53 -13.50 -5.52
CA ILE A 45 -8.70 -12.65 -5.73
C ILE A 45 -8.28 -11.23 -5.39
N GLU A 46 -8.26 -10.36 -6.41
CA GLU A 46 -7.71 -9.01 -6.30
C GLU A 46 -8.70 -7.93 -6.73
N HIS A 47 -8.40 -6.69 -6.35
CA HIS A 47 -9.05 -5.51 -6.91
C HIS A 47 -8.61 -5.30 -8.37
N VAL A 48 -9.57 -5.01 -9.25
CA VAL A 48 -9.27 -4.59 -10.62
C VAL A 48 -8.82 -3.13 -10.60
N ARG A 49 -7.52 -2.91 -10.74
CA ARG A 49 -6.87 -1.59 -10.66
C ARG A 49 -6.75 -0.92 -12.03
N SER A 50 -7.89 -0.82 -12.72
CA SER A 50 -7.92 -0.23 -14.06
C SER A 50 -7.51 1.25 -14.04
N GLU A 51 -6.93 1.72 -15.15
CA GLU A 51 -6.61 3.14 -15.37
C GLU A 51 -7.84 4.03 -15.11
N ILE A 52 -9.02 3.63 -15.60
CA ILE A 52 -10.28 4.39 -15.41
C ILE A 52 -10.58 4.54 -13.92
N TYR A 53 -10.48 3.44 -13.15
CA TYR A 53 -10.72 3.45 -11.72
C TYR A 53 -9.69 4.31 -10.98
N PHE A 54 -8.40 4.18 -11.29
CA PHE A 54 -7.34 4.94 -10.62
C PHE A 54 -7.43 6.44 -10.90
N LYS A 55 -7.66 6.82 -12.16
CA LYS A 55 -7.84 8.23 -12.54
C LYS A 55 -9.06 8.85 -11.87
N TRP A 56 -10.17 8.12 -11.80
CA TRP A 56 -11.37 8.59 -11.09
C TRP A 56 -11.12 8.72 -9.59
N ARG A 57 -10.58 7.68 -8.96
CA ARG A 57 -10.46 7.56 -7.50
C ARG A 57 -9.36 8.44 -6.90
N PHE A 58 -8.24 8.59 -7.60
CA PHE A 58 -7.01 9.18 -7.03
C PHE A 58 -6.60 10.47 -7.76
N ASP A 59 -6.44 10.47 -9.09
CA ASP A 59 -6.00 11.67 -9.81
C ASP A 59 -7.02 12.81 -9.72
N ARG A 60 -8.32 12.47 -9.76
CA ARG A 60 -9.43 13.43 -9.69
C ARG A 60 -10.03 13.56 -8.30
N HIS A 61 -9.31 13.08 -7.29
CA HIS A 61 -9.83 13.10 -5.94
C HIS A 61 -9.96 14.54 -5.40
N PRO A 62 -11.13 14.96 -4.88
CA PRO A 62 -11.37 16.36 -4.55
C PRO A 62 -10.63 16.86 -3.31
N VAL A 63 -10.24 15.95 -2.40
CA VAL A 63 -9.68 16.30 -1.08
C VAL A 63 -8.22 15.85 -0.93
N PHE A 64 -7.97 14.55 -0.99
CA PHE A 64 -6.63 13.97 -0.86
C PHE A 64 -5.80 14.15 -2.12
N LYS A 65 -4.49 14.40 -1.93
CA LYS A 65 -3.47 14.32 -2.98
C LYS A 65 -2.76 12.99 -2.89
N TYR A 66 -2.62 12.33 -4.04
CA TYR A 66 -1.97 11.04 -4.16
C TYR A 66 -0.70 11.15 -4.98
N LYS A 67 0.23 10.23 -4.73
CA LYS A 67 1.42 10.03 -5.57
C LYS A 67 1.63 8.55 -5.80
N TYR A 68 2.11 8.22 -7.00
CA TYR A 68 2.44 6.88 -7.44
C TYR A 68 3.94 6.69 -7.37
N LEU A 69 4.37 5.56 -6.81
CA LEU A 69 5.74 5.09 -6.88
C LEU A 69 5.76 3.82 -7.71
N LEU A 70 6.61 3.76 -8.73
CA LEU A 70 6.80 2.57 -9.56
C LEU A 70 8.21 2.03 -9.35
N ALA A 71 8.32 0.77 -8.94
CA ALA A 71 9.58 0.05 -8.86
C ALA A 71 9.81 -0.75 -10.15
N ARG A 72 10.98 -0.57 -10.76
CA ARG A 72 11.37 -1.22 -12.01
C ARG A 72 12.71 -1.94 -11.85
N GLN A 73 12.85 -3.04 -12.59
CA GLN A 73 14.13 -3.71 -12.81
C GLN A 73 14.42 -3.67 -14.31
N GLY A 74 15.28 -2.72 -14.73
CA GLY A 74 15.38 -2.35 -16.13
C GLY A 74 14.06 -1.74 -16.63
N GLU A 75 13.49 -2.30 -17.70
CA GLU A 75 12.22 -1.82 -18.27
C GLU A 75 10.98 -2.49 -17.65
N GLU A 76 11.17 -3.56 -16.86
CA GLU A 76 10.07 -4.35 -16.32
C GLU A 76 9.50 -3.73 -15.04
N LEU A 77 8.17 -3.56 -14.98
CA LEU A 77 7.47 -3.18 -13.76
C LEU A 77 7.51 -4.34 -12.75
N LYS A 78 8.06 -4.08 -11.56
CA LYS A 78 8.21 -5.07 -10.48
C LYS A 78 7.35 -4.76 -9.26
N GLY A 79 6.94 -3.52 -9.10
CA GLY A 79 5.97 -3.15 -8.08
C GLY A 79 5.48 -1.72 -8.25
N TYR A 80 4.43 -1.40 -7.52
CA TYR A 80 4.01 -0.02 -7.35
C TYR A 80 3.49 0.20 -5.94
N ALA A 81 3.52 1.45 -5.50
CA ALA A 81 2.85 1.91 -4.30
C ALA A 81 2.07 3.19 -4.60
N LEU A 82 0.99 3.39 -3.89
CA LEU A 82 0.20 4.61 -3.88
C LEU A 82 0.30 5.21 -2.49
N ILE A 83 0.73 6.46 -2.40
CA ILE A 83 0.77 7.20 -1.14
C ILE A 83 -0.16 8.39 -1.18
N SER A 84 -0.61 8.83 -0.02
CA SER A 84 -1.35 10.08 0.12
C SER A 84 -0.96 10.85 1.37
N THR A 85 -1.21 12.15 1.32
CA THR A 85 -1.06 13.05 2.47
C THR A 85 -2.36 13.81 2.68
N ASN A 86 -2.74 13.99 3.94
CA ASN A 86 -3.85 14.85 4.33
C ASN A 86 -3.44 15.71 5.52
N GLN A 87 -3.85 16.97 5.54
CA GLN A 87 -3.76 17.81 6.72
C GLN A 87 -5.15 18.02 7.31
N SER A 88 -5.34 17.63 8.57
CA SER A 88 -6.60 17.89 9.28
C SER A 88 -6.68 19.32 9.79
N ASN A 89 -7.89 19.77 10.14
CA ASN A 89 -8.17 21.14 10.60
C ASN A 89 -7.34 21.58 11.83
N ASN A 90 -6.87 20.63 12.64
CA ASN A 90 -6.00 20.89 13.79
C ASN A 90 -4.50 20.97 13.43
N GLY A 91 -4.16 20.95 12.15
CA GLY A 91 -2.79 21.07 11.64
C GLY A 91 -2.03 19.74 11.49
N LEU A 92 -2.54 18.62 12.01
CA LEU A 92 -1.89 17.30 11.93
C LEU A 92 -1.80 16.83 10.47
N ILE A 93 -0.59 16.49 10.02
CA ILE A 93 -0.32 15.97 8.69
C ILE A 93 -0.20 14.44 8.75
N THR A 94 -1.13 13.76 8.11
CA THR A 94 -1.19 12.31 8.04
C THR A 94 -0.73 11.82 6.67
N GLY A 95 0.32 11.00 6.66
CA GLY A 95 0.74 10.20 5.52
C GLY A 95 0.06 8.84 5.49
N ARG A 96 -0.18 8.31 4.31
CA ARG A 96 -0.71 6.95 4.12
C ARG A 96 -0.01 6.25 2.99
N ILE A 97 0.32 4.98 3.19
CA ILE A 97 0.55 4.02 2.13
C ILE A 97 -0.81 3.38 1.86
N VAL A 98 -1.45 3.80 0.77
CA VAL A 98 -2.85 3.55 0.44
C VAL A 98 -3.03 2.19 -0.23
N ASP A 99 -2.10 1.85 -1.11
CA ASP A 99 -2.12 0.61 -1.89
C ASP A 99 -0.69 0.26 -2.32
N TYR A 100 -0.44 -1.00 -2.60
CA TYR A 100 0.78 -1.47 -3.25
C TYR A 100 0.59 -2.88 -3.80
N LEU A 101 1.36 -3.20 -4.84
CA LEU A 101 1.61 -4.57 -5.29
C LEU A 101 3.08 -4.74 -5.60
N VAL A 102 3.58 -5.94 -5.34
CA VAL A 102 4.95 -6.34 -5.65
C VAL A 102 4.92 -7.71 -6.30
N LYS A 103 5.48 -7.80 -7.50
CA LYS A 103 5.53 -9.02 -8.29
C LYS A 103 6.19 -10.15 -7.51
N ASP A 104 5.57 -11.32 -7.54
CA ASP A 104 6.05 -12.55 -6.89
C ASP A 104 6.36 -12.40 -5.38
N ASN A 105 5.80 -11.37 -4.74
CA ASN A 105 6.12 -10.99 -3.36
C ASN A 105 7.64 -10.78 -3.11
N ASP A 106 8.37 -10.24 -4.10
CA ASP A 106 9.80 -9.95 -3.99
C ASP A 106 10.09 -8.96 -2.84
N LEU A 107 10.79 -9.45 -1.81
CA LEU A 107 11.08 -8.65 -0.63
C LEU A 107 12.04 -7.49 -0.88
N ASP A 108 12.97 -7.62 -1.82
CA ASP A 108 13.95 -6.57 -2.08
C ASP A 108 13.28 -5.42 -2.83
N CYS A 109 12.42 -5.74 -3.81
CA CYS A 109 11.55 -4.76 -4.47
C CYS A 109 10.64 -4.05 -3.45
N PHE A 110 9.96 -4.82 -2.59
CA PHE A 110 9.09 -4.29 -1.55
C PHE A 110 9.84 -3.31 -0.64
N ARG A 111 11.03 -3.69 -0.16
CA ARG A 111 11.80 -2.86 0.78
C ARG A 111 12.21 -1.53 0.17
N ILE A 112 12.67 -1.52 -1.08
CA ILE A 112 13.09 -0.30 -1.77
C ILE A 112 11.88 0.59 -2.02
N LEU A 113 10.79 0.01 -2.51
CA LEU A 113 9.56 0.73 -2.79
C LEU A 113 8.97 1.36 -1.52
N MET A 114 8.91 0.62 -0.40
CA MET A 114 8.44 1.14 0.88
C MET A 114 9.38 2.20 1.45
N ALA A 115 10.69 2.01 1.37
CA ALA A 115 11.64 3.02 1.83
C ALA A 115 11.49 4.34 1.07
N GLN A 116 11.31 4.29 -0.25
CA GLN A 116 11.05 5.48 -1.06
C GLN A 116 9.69 6.11 -0.74
N ALA A 117 8.65 5.31 -0.54
CA ALA A 117 7.34 5.81 -0.12
C ALA A 117 7.42 6.56 1.22
N LEU A 118 8.17 6.01 2.18
CA LEU A 118 8.39 6.63 3.49
C LEU A 118 9.21 7.91 3.39
N GLU A 119 10.28 7.91 2.58
CA GLU A 119 11.08 9.11 2.32
C GLU A 119 10.24 10.25 1.74
N GLU A 120 9.34 9.95 0.80
CA GLU A 120 8.43 10.95 0.21
C GLU A 120 7.38 11.48 1.20
N LEU A 121 6.86 10.61 2.08
CA LEU A 121 5.95 11.03 3.15
C LEU A 121 6.67 11.87 4.22
N GLU A 122 7.93 11.57 4.51
CA GLU A 122 8.77 12.37 5.41
C GLU A 122 9.09 13.75 4.85
N LYS A 123 9.45 13.85 3.56
CA LYS A 123 9.64 15.13 2.87
C LYS A 123 8.38 16.00 2.93
N SER A 124 7.22 15.36 2.98
CA SER A 124 5.92 16.02 3.14
C SER A 124 5.60 16.42 4.59
N SER A 125 6.56 16.29 5.51
CA SER A 125 6.43 16.63 6.93
C SER A 125 5.28 15.91 7.65
N CYS A 126 4.99 14.66 7.25
CA CYS A 126 3.95 13.86 7.91
C CYS A 126 4.31 13.62 9.39
N ASP A 127 3.35 13.85 10.27
CA ASP A 127 3.46 13.57 11.70
C ASP A 127 3.27 12.09 12.01
N ILE A 128 2.39 11.44 11.24
CA ILE A 128 2.00 10.04 11.39
C ILE A 128 1.84 9.41 10.01
N ILE A 129 2.30 8.17 9.86
CA ILE A 129 2.13 7.37 8.63
C ILE A 129 1.34 6.11 8.95
N PHE A 130 0.30 5.83 8.16
CA PHE A 130 -0.51 4.63 8.25
C PHE A 130 -0.34 3.74 7.03
N VAL A 131 -0.46 2.43 7.24
CA VAL A 131 -0.57 1.42 6.18
C VAL A 131 -1.52 0.33 6.64
N TRP A 132 -2.29 -0.23 5.71
CA TRP A 132 -3.00 -1.47 5.92
C TRP A 132 -2.20 -2.61 5.28
N GLU A 133 -1.70 -3.52 6.10
CA GLU A 133 -1.07 -4.77 5.65
C GLU A 133 -1.69 -5.93 6.44
N MET A 134 -2.39 -6.82 5.74
CA MET A 134 -3.14 -7.92 6.34
C MET A 134 -2.83 -9.29 5.76
N GLN A 135 -2.10 -9.40 4.65
CA GLN A 135 -2.12 -10.61 3.83
C GLN A 135 -0.75 -11.24 3.69
N ASN A 136 0.29 -10.44 3.48
CA ASN A 136 1.63 -10.99 3.32
C ASN A 136 2.38 -10.93 4.66
N GLN A 137 2.51 -12.10 5.31
CA GLN A 137 3.22 -12.21 6.58
C GLN A 137 4.66 -11.68 6.49
N LYS A 138 5.35 -11.84 5.36
CA LYS A 138 6.72 -11.33 5.20
C LYS A 138 6.74 -9.80 5.16
N PHE A 139 5.87 -9.18 4.36
CA PHE A 139 5.74 -7.72 4.30
C PHE A 139 5.30 -7.12 5.64
N HIS A 140 4.35 -7.77 6.31
CA HIS A 140 3.93 -7.42 7.66
C HIS A 140 5.12 -7.40 8.64
N GLN A 141 5.98 -8.42 8.59
CA GLN A 141 7.18 -8.47 9.43
C GLN A 141 8.19 -7.37 9.07
N GLU A 142 8.35 -7.02 7.79
CA GLU A 142 9.20 -5.91 7.37
C GLU A 142 8.67 -4.56 7.90
N PHE A 143 7.36 -4.30 7.83
CA PHE A 143 6.76 -3.09 8.42
C PHE A 143 7.07 -2.98 9.92
N LEU A 144 6.83 -4.05 10.68
CA LEU A 144 7.01 -4.03 12.14
C LEU A 144 8.47 -3.97 12.58
N LYS A 145 9.35 -4.79 11.96
CA LYS A 145 10.72 -4.98 12.42
C LYS A 145 11.72 -4.05 11.75
N ARG A 146 11.55 -3.77 10.46
CA ARG A 146 12.51 -3.03 9.65
C ARG A 146 12.11 -1.56 9.51
N PHE A 147 10.85 -1.27 9.19
CA PHE A 147 10.35 0.11 9.01
C PHE A 147 9.82 0.76 10.30
N GLY A 148 9.73 0.00 11.39
CA GLY A 148 9.40 0.52 12.71
C GLY A 148 7.92 0.82 12.95
N PHE A 149 7.02 0.33 12.09
CA PHE A 149 5.58 0.43 12.32
C PHE A 149 5.18 -0.30 13.60
N LYS A 150 4.07 0.14 14.19
CA LYS A 150 3.43 -0.52 15.34
C LYS A 150 2.05 -0.99 14.92
N SER A 151 1.71 -2.22 15.31
CA SER A 151 0.37 -2.74 15.08
C SER A 151 -0.61 -2.03 15.99
N SER A 152 -1.73 -1.58 15.42
CA SER A 152 -2.86 -1.04 16.19
C SER A 152 -3.56 -2.13 17.02
N LEU A 153 -3.30 -3.41 16.72
CA LEU A 153 -3.82 -4.56 17.48
C LEU A 153 -2.97 -4.92 18.70
N ASP A 154 -1.79 -4.31 18.85
CA ASP A 154 -0.93 -4.52 20.02
C ASP A 154 -1.37 -3.64 21.20
N PHE A 155 -1.12 -4.08 22.42
CA PHE A 155 -1.34 -3.27 23.61
C PHE A 155 -0.37 -2.06 23.63
N PRO A 156 -0.81 -0.84 24.02
CA PRO A 156 -2.13 -0.49 24.53
C PRO A 156 -3.17 -0.09 23.46
N TYR A 157 -2.80 -0.10 22.18
CA TYR A 157 -3.60 0.43 21.08
C TYR A 157 -4.90 -0.36 20.83
N ARG A 158 -4.88 -1.70 21.05
CA ARG A 158 -6.05 -2.56 20.85
C ARG A 158 -7.32 -2.08 21.59
N ARG A 159 -7.16 -1.43 22.75
CA ARG A 159 -8.30 -0.94 23.55
C ARG A 159 -9.10 0.17 22.86
N PHE A 160 -8.53 0.80 21.84
CA PHE A 160 -9.12 1.90 21.10
C PHE A 160 -9.57 1.50 19.69
N MET A 161 -9.45 0.21 19.35
CA MET A 161 -9.78 -0.30 18.02
C MET A 161 -11.06 -1.14 18.07
N GLU A 162 -11.98 -0.86 17.17
CA GLU A 162 -13.14 -1.72 16.91
C GLU A 162 -12.75 -2.84 15.94
N GLU A 163 -13.25 -4.05 16.18
CA GLU A 163 -13.08 -5.16 15.24
C GLU A 163 -13.87 -4.88 13.96
N SER A 164 -13.17 -4.88 12.83
CA SER A 164 -13.79 -4.74 11.51
C SER A 164 -13.89 -6.10 10.84
N TYR A 165 -15.08 -6.42 10.32
CA TYR A 165 -15.34 -7.67 9.61
C TYR A 165 -15.46 -7.39 8.11
N PHE A 166 -14.71 -8.13 7.29
CA PHE A 166 -14.88 -8.12 5.84
C PHE A 166 -15.89 -9.19 5.43
N VAL A 167 -16.91 -8.78 4.67
CA VAL A 167 -17.93 -9.68 4.11
C VAL A 167 -18.06 -9.44 2.61
N ALA A 168 -18.16 -10.52 1.85
CA ALA A 168 -18.32 -10.46 0.39
C ALA A 168 -19.39 -11.45 -0.07
N ARG A 169 -20.03 -11.14 -1.20
CA ARG A 169 -21.04 -12.00 -1.84
C ARG A 169 -20.74 -12.17 -3.32
N LYS A 170 -20.73 -13.43 -3.78
CA LYS A 170 -20.66 -13.78 -5.20
C LYS A 170 -21.90 -13.24 -5.92
N LEU A 171 -21.71 -12.37 -6.91
CA LEU A 171 -22.80 -11.83 -7.74
C LEU A 171 -23.08 -12.71 -8.96
N ASN A 172 -22.04 -13.14 -9.69
CA ASN A 172 -22.19 -14.03 -10.84
C ASN A 172 -22.01 -15.48 -10.40
N GLN A 173 -23.11 -16.21 -10.26
CA GLN A 173 -23.13 -17.60 -9.79
C GLN A 173 -22.45 -18.60 -10.75
N ASN A 174 -22.42 -18.26 -12.04
CA ASN A 174 -21.91 -19.14 -13.12
C ASN A 174 -20.39 -19.06 -13.30
N LEU A 175 -19.69 -18.20 -12.55
CA LEU A 175 -18.23 -18.18 -12.57
C LEU A 175 -17.70 -19.54 -12.10
N THR A 176 -17.07 -20.26 -13.01
CA THR A 176 -16.16 -21.36 -12.72
C THR A 176 -14.81 -20.77 -12.35
N HIS A 177 -14.40 -20.97 -11.10
CA HIS A 177 -13.19 -20.35 -10.58
C HIS A 177 -12.07 -21.36 -10.48
N LYS A 178 -10.84 -20.93 -10.81
CA LYS A 178 -9.61 -21.67 -10.44
C LYS A 178 -9.32 -21.57 -8.93
N VAL A 179 -9.95 -20.60 -8.26
CA VAL A 179 -9.61 -20.17 -6.90
C VAL A 179 -10.87 -20.25 -6.02
N ASP A 180 -10.73 -20.79 -4.81
CA ASP A 180 -11.82 -20.91 -3.84
C ASP A 180 -12.11 -19.55 -3.19
N ILE A 181 -13.28 -18.97 -3.46
CA ILE A 181 -13.69 -17.67 -2.92
C ILE A 181 -13.97 -17.69 -1.41
N TYR A 182 -14.18 -18.87 -0.82
CA TYR A 182 -14.45 -19.00 0.61
C TYR A 182 -13.18 -19.15 1.45
N ASN A 183 -12.04 -19.41 0.81
CA ASN A 183 -10.75 -19.47 1.47
C ASN A 183 -10.15 -18.05 1.57
N PRO A 184 -10.03 -17.45 2.78
CA PRO A 184 -9.49 -16.10 2.94
C PRO A 184 -8.05 -15.96 2.45
N ALA A 185 -7.26 -17.04 2.42
CA ALA A 185 -5.89 -17.01 1.92
C ALA A 185 -5.80 -16.71 0.42
N ASN A 186 -6.91 -16.85 -0.30
CA ASN A 186 -6.99 -16.52 -1.72
C ASN A 186 -7.33 -15.04 -1.96
N TRP A 187 -7.56 -14.23 -0.93
CA TRP A 187 -7.93 -12.82 -1.09
C TRP A 187 -6.69 -11.93 -0.92
N ASN A 188 -6.30 -11.25 -2.00
CA ASN A 188 -5.25 -10.23 -1.99
C ASN A 188 -5.89 -8.83 -2.18
N LEU A 189 -6.50 -8.35 -1.10
CA LEU A 189 -7.20 -7.07 -1.01
C LEU A 189 -6.42 -6.05 -0.19
N THR A 190 -6.24 -4.86 -0.75
CA THR A 190 -5.83 -3.68 0.01
C THR A 190 -7.03 -2.81 0.32
N MET A 191 -7.09 -2.26 1.53
CA MET A 191 -8.16 -1.32 1.87
C MET A 191 -7.88 0.03 1.21
N LEU A 192 -8.45 0.24 0.03
CA LEU A 192 -8.50 1.54 -0.63
C LEU A 192 -9.47 2.42 0.18
N TYR A 193 -8.93 3.06 1.22
CA TYR A 193 -9.65 3.74 2.31
C TYR A 193 -10.96 4.42 1.87
N PRO A 194 -12.03 4.35 2.68
CA PRO A 194 -13.26 5.08 2.40
C PRO A 194 -13.02 6.59 2.40
N ASP A 195 -13.72 7.29 1.52
CA ASP A 195 -13.82 8.74 1.54
C ASP A 195 -14.61 9.14 2.80
N THR A 196 -13.91 9.34 3.91
CA THR A 196 -14.52 9.98 5.07
C THR A 196 -14.55 11.47 4.81
N THR A 197 -15.73 11.98 4.44
CA THR A 197 -16.09 13.40 4.54
C THR A 197 -16.05 13.88 5.97
#